data_AF-A0A6V8NWM8-F1
#
_entry.id   AF-A0A6V8NWM8-F1
#
_cell.length_a   1.000
_cell.length_b   1.000
_cell.length_c   1.000
_cell.angle_alpha   90.00
_cell.angle_beta   90.00
_cell.angle_gamma   90.00
#
_symmetry.space_group_name_H-M   'P 1'
#
loop_
_entity.id
_entity.type
_entity.pdbx_description
1 polymer ?
#
loop_
_entity_poly.entity_id
_entity_poly.type
_entity_poly.pdbx_seq_one_letter_code
_entity_poly.pdbx_strand_id
1 'polypeptide(L)'
;MFKKMFLVLPLLVAIFSPLSVEAETSIKGVYTRLTLHQFEFDGKTVEVIEFMSFYCGACYSFGKSIPIIKGNFPEKIKWKTIPIYWGKGSPKPGEAYLLAEEVGKGEKMKKAIYRARFVEKKNIG
;
A
#
# COMPACT_ATOMS: atom_id res chain seq x y z
N MET A 1 27.50 -45.38 -36.73
CA MET A 1 26.27 -44.97 -36.00
C MET A 1 26.50 -43.97 -34.86
N PHE A 2 27.75 -43.69 -34.43
CA PHE A 2 28.04 -42.76 -33.32
C PHE A 2 27.89 -41.26 -33.63
N LYS A 3 27.96 -40.84 -34.90
CA LYS A 3 27.89 -39.41 -35.29
C LYS A 3 26.50 -38.78 -35.16
N LYS A 4 25.43 -39.60 -35.26
CA LYS A 4 24.05 -39.12 -35.08
C LYS A 4 23.67 -38.97 -33.61
N MET A 5 24.33 -39.70 -32.70
CA MET A 5 24.01 -39.70 -31.27
C MET A 5 24.59 -38.48 -30.54
N PHE A 6 25.66 -37.87 -31.08
CA PHE A 6 26.26 -36.64 -30.52
C PHE A 6 25.41 -35.38 -30.72
N LEU A 7 24.43 -35.40 -31.62
CA LEU A 7 23.55 -34.24 -31.89
C LEU A 7 22.25 -34.25 -31.08
N VAL A 8 21.86 -35.39 -30.50
CA VAL A 8 20.57 -35.52 -29.79
C VAL A 8 20.68 -35.10 -28.33
N LEU A 9 21.87 -35.29 -27.73
CA LEU A 9 22.13 -34.98 -26.33
C LEU A 9 22.07 -33.47 -25.96
N PRO A 10 22.60 -32.51 -26.75
CA PRO A 10 22.45 -31.09 -26.43
C PRO A 10 21.02 -30.58 -26.63
N LEU A 11 20.20 -31.25 -27.47
CA LEU A 11 18.82 -30.86 -27.72
C LEU A 11 17.89 -31.20 -26.55
N LEU A 12 18.15 -32.30 -25.82
CA LEU A 12 17.39 -32.70 -24.63
C LEU A 12 17.69 -31.84 -23.40
N VAL A 13 18.92 -31.34 -23.25
CA VAL A 13 19.31 -30.47 -22.13
C VAL A 13 18.64 -29.10 -22.22
N ALA A 14 18.41 -28.59 -23.43
CA ALA A 14 17.72 -27.31 -23.64
C ALA A 14 16.22 -27.34 -23.24
N ILE A 15 15.58 -28.52 -23.25
CA ILE A 15 14.15 -28.69 -22.92
C ILE A 15 13.91 -28.71 -21.41
N PHE A 16 14.91 -29.12 -20.61
CA PHE A 16 14.81 -29.21 -19.14
C PHE A 16 15.30 -27.96 -18.41
N SER A 17 15.80 -26.95 -19.13
CA SER A 17 16.13 -25.66 -18.52
C SER A 17 14.83 -24.99 -18.04
N PRO A 18 14.65 -24.75 -16.73
CA PRO A 18 13.54 -23.93 -16.28
C PRO A 18 13.74 -22.54 -16.86
N LEU A 19 12.91 -22.17 -17.83
CA LEU A 19 12.77 -20.78 -18.25
C LEU A 19 12.32 -20.01 -17.01
N SER A 20 13.27 -19.41 -16.30
CA SER A 20 12.96 -18.34 -15.36
C SER A 20 12.59 -17.15 -16.22
N VAL A 21 11.31 -17.08 -16.58
CA VAL A 21 10.72 -15.85 -17.10
C VAL A 21 10.67 -14.91 -15.91
N GLU A 22 11.76 -14.17 -15.73
CA GLU A 22 11.75 -12.95 -14.92
C GLU A 22 10.86 -11.97 -15.69
N ALA A 23 9.55 -12.10 -15.51
CA ALA A 23 8.62 -11.11 -16.01
C ALA A 23 8.99 -9.81 -15.28
N GLU A 24 9.70 -8.90 -15.95
CA GLU A 24 9.82 -7.53 -15.53
C GLU A 24 8.40 -6.95 -15.52
N THR A 25 7.69 -7.13 -14.41
CA THR A 25 6.45 -6.44 -14.16
C THR A 25 6.82 -4.99 -13.97
N SER A 26 6.91 -4.23 -15.07
CA SER A 26 7.13 -2.79 -15.00
C SER A 26 5.87 -2.18 -14.38
N ILE A 27 5.93 -1.96 -13.07
CA ILE A 27 4.90 -1.22 -12.36
C ILE A 27 4.86 0.16 -13.01
N LYS A 28 3.72 0.53 -13.60
CA LYS A 28 3.56 1.83 -14.25
C LYS A 28 3.48 2.92 -13.19
N GLY A 29 4.19 4.03 -13.41
CA GLY A 29 4.12 5.23 -12.58
C GLY A 29 5.47 5.68 -12.03
N VAL A 30 5.45 6.78 -11.25
CA VAL A 30 6.62 7.30 -10.54
C VAL A 30 6.58 6.79 -9.10
N TYR A 31 7.58 6.00 -8.72
CA TYR A 31 7.70 5.43 -7.39
C TYR A 31 9.17 5.24 -7.01
N THR A 32 9.41 5.06 -5.71
CA THR A 32 10.74 4.73 -5.19
C THR A 32 10.65 3.40 -4.45
N ARG A 33 11.54 2.46 -4.79
CA ARG A 33 11.67 1.21 -4.05
C ARG A 33 12.46 1.46 -2.77
N LEU A 34 11.87 1.16 -1.62
CA LEU A 34 12.56 1.18 -0.34
C LEU A 34 13.37 -0.11 -0.21
N THR A 35 14.70 -0.01 -0.17
CA THR A 35 15.61 -1.17 -0.10
C THR A 35 15.91 -1.63 1.32
N LEU A 36 15.66 -0.77 2.31
CA LEU A 36 15.98 -1.00 3.72
C LEU A 36 14.85 -1.68 4.51
N HIS A 37 13.71 -1.96 3.87
CA HIS A 37 12.57 -2.60 4.51
C HIS A 37 12.09 -3.75 3.62
N GLN A 38 12.04 -4.96 4.19
CA GLN A 38 11.41 -6.10 3.54
C GLN A 38 9.93 -6.08 3.89
N PHE A 39 9.09 -5.90 2.87
CA PHE A 39 7.64 -6.04 3.03
C PHE A 39 7.27 -7.51 2.83
N GLU A 40 6.63 -8.10 3.83
CA GLU A 40 6.10 -9.46 3.76
C GLU A 40 4.84 -9.49 2.89
N PHE A 41 4.79 -10.38 1.91
CA PHE A 41 3.60 -10.62 1.09
C PHE A 41 3.10 -12.04 1.33
N ASP A 42 1.90 -12.17 1.92
CA ASP A 42 1.30 -13.46 2.29
C ASP A 42 0.69 -14.24 1.10
N GLY A 43 0.91 -13.76 -0.13
CA GLY A 43 0.34 -14.33 -1.35
C GLY A 43 -1.14 -14.00 -1.57
N LYS A 44 -1.82 -13.36 -0.61
CA LYS A 44 -3.28 -13.11 -0.65
C LYS A 44 -3.60 -11.62 -0.69
N THR A 45 -2.90 -10.83 0.12
CA THR A 45 -3.20 -9.42 0.35
C THR A 45 -1.97 -8.55 0.24
N VAL A 46 -2.12 -7.40 -0.40
CA VAL A 46 -1.10 -6.35 -0.43
C VAL A 46 -1.40 -5.35 0.67
N GLU A 47 -0.40 -5.01 1.48
CA GLU A 47 -0.51 -3.92 2.44
C GLU A 47 -0.39 -2.57 1.72
N VAL A 48 -1.32 -1.66 2.01
CA VAL A 48 -1.25 -0.26 1.56
C VAL A 48 -1.25 0.63 2.79
N ILE A 49 -0.13 1.31 3.00
CA ILE A 49 0.05 2.24 4.11
C ILE A 49 -0.15 3.67 3.61
N GLU A 50 -1.16 4.35 4.15
CA GLU A 50 -1.41 5.77 3.95
C GLU A 50 -0.76 6.57 5.08
N PHE A 51 0.28 7.33 4.76
CA PHE A 51 0.82 8.35 5.65
C PHE A 51 0.09 9.67 5.44
N MET A 52 -0.56 10.19 6.48
CA MET A 52 -1.44 11.35 6.34
C MET A 52 -1.37 12.29 7.53
N SER A 53 -1.95 13.49 7.39
CA SER A 53 -2.14 14.42 8.51
C SER A 53 -3.56 14.95 8.53
N PHE A 54 -4.09 15.20 9.73
CA PHE A 54 -5.40 15.83 9.91
C PHE A 54 -5.43 17.31 9.53
N TYR A 55 -4.26 17.94 9.36
CA TYR A 55 -4.12 19.30 8.87
C TYR A 55 -3.90 19.37 7.34
N CYS A 56 -3.78 18.23 6.67
CA CYS A 56 -3.48 18.13 5.24
C CYS A 56 -4.76 18.12 4.38
N GLY A 57 -4.99 19.18 3.60
CA GLY A 57 -6.17 19.32 2.73
C GLY A 57 -6.20 18.33 1.56
N ALA A 58 -5.02 17.98 1.02
CA ALA A 58 -4.90 16.95 -0.01
C ALA A 58 -5.30 15.57 0.53
N CYS A 59 -4.90 15.25 1.76
CA CYS A 59 -5.23 14.01 2.45
C CYS A 59 -6.75 13.90 2.70
N TYR A 60 -7.38 14.99 3.17
CA TYR A 60 -8.84 15.06 3.30
C TYR A 60 -9.56 14.79 1.96
N SER A 61 -9.07 15.41 0.88
CA SER A 61 -9.65 15.23 -0.46
C SER A 61 -9.45 13.79 -0.99
N PHE A 62 -8.26 13.21 -0.79
CA PHE A 62 -7.92 11.86 -1.20
C PHE A 62 -8.79 10.79 -0.54
N GLY A 63 -9.28 11.04 0.67
CA GLY A 63 -10.18 10.13 1.39
C GLY A 63 -11.43 9.70 0.59
N LYS A 64 -11.86 10.49 -0.41
CA LYS A 64 -12.96 10.13 -1.31
C LYS A 64 -12.61 9.00 -2.28
N SER A 65 -11.33 8.84 -2.61
CA SER A 65 -10.83 7.82 -3.54
C SER A 65 -10.60 6.47 -2.86
N ILE A 66 -10.34 6.45 -1.54
CA ILE A 66 -10.03 5.23 -0.79
C ILE A 66 -11.14 4.16 -0.92
N PRO A 67 -12.44 4.46 -0.79
CA PRO A 67 -13.50 3.47 -1.01
C PRO A 67 -13.51 2.90 -2.42
N ILE A 68 -13.20 3.72 -3.44
CA ILE A 68 -13.14 3.30 -4.84
C ILE A 68 -11.97 2.33 -5.04
N ILE A 69 -10.79 2.65 -4.50
CA ILE A 69 -9.61 1.79 -4.56
C ILE A 69 -9.91 0.45 -3.88
N LYS A 70 -10.46 0.45 -2.67
CA LYS A 70 -10.84 -0.77 -1.95
C LYS A 70 -11.89 -1.59 -2.73
N GLY A 71 -12.83 -0.93 -3.39
CA GLY A 71 -13.85 -1.58 -4.22
C GLY A 71 -13.31 -2.21 -5.49
N ASN A 72 -12.26 -1.65 -6.09
CA ASN A 72 -11.59 -2.23 -7.27
C ASN A 72 -10.73 -3.45 -6.92
N PHE A 73 -10.29 -3.57 -5.65
CA PHE A 73 -9.46 -4.65 -5.14
C PHE A 73 -10.06 -5.27 -3.88
N PRO A 74 -11.28 -5.82 -3.97
CA PRO A 74 -11.97 -6.39 -2.82
C PRO A 74 -11.16 -7.56 -2.27
N GLU A 75 -11.02 -7.61 -0.94
CA GLU A 75 -10.29 -8.67 -0.21
C GLU A 75 -8.80 -8.84 -0.56
N LYS A 76 -8.26 -7.99 -1.45
CA LYS A 76 -6.86 -8.04 -1.90
C LYS A 76 -5.97 -6.98 -1.24
N ILE A 77 -6.55 -6.01 -0.53
CA ILE A 77 -5.82 -4.91 0.10
C ILE A 77 -6.08 -4.88 1.61
N LYS A 78 -4.99 -4.86 2.39
CA LYS A 78 -4.98 -4.49 3.80
C LYS A 78 -4.57 -3.02 3.92
N TRP A 79 -5.52 -2.14 4.18
CA TRP A 79 -5.27 -0.69 4.27
C TRP A 79 -4.94 -0.29 5.71
N LYS A 80 -3.82 0.41 5.90
CA LYS A 80 -3.40 0.96 7.18
C LYS A 80 -3.21 2.46 7.04
N THR A 81 -3.74 3.26 7.96
CA THR A 81 -3.50 4.69 8.00
C THR A 81 -2.54 5.00 9.17
N ILE A 82 -1.49 5.77 8.89
CA ILE A 82 -0.53 6.24 9.88
C ILE A 82 -0.59 7.78 9.90
N PRO A 83 -1.10 8.38 10.98
CA PRO A 83 -1.07 9.83 11.14
C PRO A 83 0.36 10.30 11.41
N ILE A 84 0.86 11.22 10.61
CA ILE A 84 2.15 11.88 10.79
C ILE A 84 1.94 13.28 11.37
N TYR A 85 2.76 13.59 12.37
CA TYR A 85 2.95 14.94 12.87
C TYR A 85 4.21 15.57 12.25
N TRP A 86 4.02 16.60 11.43
CA TRP A 86 5.10 17.30 10.71
C TRP A 86 5.61 18.55 11.46
N GLY A 87 5.38 18.64 12.78
CA GLY A 87 5.80 19.80 13.58
C GLY A 87 4.88 21.03 13.51
N LYS A 88 3.84 21.01 12.67
CA LYS A 88 2.81 22.07 12.61
C LYS A 88 1.46 21.52 13.06
N GLY A 89 0.79 22.25 13.95
CA GLY A 89 -0.49 21.86 14.54
C GLY A 89 -0.30 21.07 15.84
N SER A 90 -1.33 20.34 16.24
CA SER A 90 -1.35 19.52 17.45
C SER A 90 -1.20 18.03 17.08
N PRO A 91 -0.51 17.21 17.88
CA PRO A 91 -0.46 15.76 17.67
C PRO A 91 -1.78 15.06 18.08
N LYS A 92 -2.61 15.72 18.90
CA LYS A 92 -3.84 15.17 19.48
C LYS A 92 -4.81 14.54 18.49
N PRO A 93 -5.05 15.10 17.28
CA PRO A 93 -5.88 14.44 16.27
C PRO A 93 -5.36 13.06 15.86
N GLY A 94 -4.04 12.91 15.74
CA GLY A 94 -3.39 11.64 15.43
C GLY A 94 -3.56 10.63 16.56
N GLU A 95 -3.32 11.06 17.80
CA GLU A 95 -3.52 10.23 19.00
C GLU A 95 -4.98 9.80 19.14
N ALA A 96 -5.93 10.72 18.98
CA ALA A 96 -7.37 10.43 19.03
C ALA A 96 -7.79 9.41 17.96
N TYR A 97 -7.20 9.48 16.77
CA TYR A 97 -7.42 8.48 15.72
C TYR A 97 -6.87 7.10 16.13
N LEU A 98 -5.64 7.02 16.63
CA LEU A 98 -5.03 5.75 17.04
C LEU A 98 -5.81 5.08 18.18
N LEU A 99 -6.20 5.84 19.21
CA LEU A 99 -7.07 5.35 20.29
C LEU A 99 -8.42 4.86 19.76
N ALA A 100 -8.98 5.54 18.75
CA ALA A 100 -10.24 5.10 18.14
C ALA A 100 -10.06 3.84 17.27
N GLU A 101 -8.91 3.66 16.60
CA GLU A 101 -8.59 2.43 15.85
C GLU A 101 -8.53 1.21 16.78
N GLU A 102 -7.93 1.33 17.97
CA GLU A 102 -7.85 0.24 18.96
C GLU A 102 -9.22 -0.33 19.35
N VAL A 103 -10.28 0.49 19.28
CA VAL A 103 -11.66 0.09 19.57
C VAL A 103 -12.54 -0.05 18.32
N GLY A 104 -11.94 -0.15 17.14
CA GLY A 104 -12.65 -0.37 15.87
C GLY A 104 -13.46 0.84 15.36
N LYS A 105 -13.19 2.04 15.87
CA LYS A 105 -13.90 3.29 15.54
C LYS A 105 -13.04 4.30 14.77
N GLY A 106 -11.83 3.95 14.35
CA GLY A 106 -10.91 4.93 13.80
C GLY A 106 -11.35 5.55 12.48
N GLU A 107 -12.02 4.83 11.56
CA GLU A 107 -12.63 5.44 10.36
C GLU A 107 -13.70 6.49 10.71
N LYS A 108 -14.52 6.24 11.74
CA LYS A 108 -15.51 7.20 12.23
C LYS A 108 -14.82 8.43 12.82
N MET A 109 -13.76 8.22 13.61
CA MET A 109 -12.95 9.30 14.19
C MET A 109 -12.26 10.13 13.10
N LYS A 110 -11.62 9.49 12.12
CA LYS A 110 -10.95 10.13 10.99
C LYS A 110 -11.90 11.09 10.26
N LYS A 111 -13.11 10.62 9.93
CA LYS A 111 -14.15 11.45 9.28
C LYS A 111 -14.61 12.60 10.17
N ALA A 112 -14.79 12.37 11.47
CA ALA A 112 -15.22 13.41 12.41
C ALA A 112 -14.19 14.53 12.54
N ILE A 113 -12.91 14.18 12.72
CA ILE A 113 -11.81 15.16 12.82
C ILE A 113 -11.68 15.95 11.52
N TYR A 114 -11.69 15.27 10.37
CA TYR A 114 -11.60 15.95 9.08
C TYR A 114 -12.79 16.90 8.83
N ARG A 115 -14.01 16.48 9.15
CA ARG A 115 -15.19 17.36 9.08
C ARG A 115 -15.02 18.56 10.01
N ALA A 116 -14.63 18.35 11.26
CA ALA A 116 -14.42 19.42 12.22
C ALA A 116 -13.43 20.46 11.68
N ARG A 117 -12.31 20.03 11.09
CA ARG A 117 -11.28 20.93 10.55
C ARG A 117 -11.68 21.60 9.23
N PHE A 118 -12.08 20.83 8.23
CA PHE A 118 -12.22 21.33 6.85
C PHE A 118 -13.61 21.86 6.54
N VAL A 119 -14.65 21.36 7.20
CA VAL A 119 -16.04 21.79 7.01
C VAL A 119 -16.44 22.80 8.09
N GLU A 120 -16.31 22.41 9.36
CA GLU A 120 -16.80 23.22 10.49
C GLU A 120 -15.79 24.28 10.95
N LYS A 121 -14.57 24.27 10.41
CA LYS A 121 -13.47 25.20 10.73
C LYS A 121 -13.13 25.26 12.23
N LYS A 122 -13.38 24.18 12.97
CA LYS A 122 -13.04 24.06 14.39
C LYS A 122 -11.53 23.89 14.58
N ASN A 123 -11.05 24.37 15.72
CA ASN A 123 -9.75 23.95 16.22
C ASN A 123 -9.84 22.49 16.68
N ILE A 124 -8.96 21.63 16.17
CA ILE A 124 -8.94 20.18 16.44
C ILE A 124 -7.84 19.78 17.44
N GLY A 125 -7.12 20.74 18.02
CA GLY A 125 -6.13 20.45 19.05
C GLY A 125 -5.20 21.61 19.34
#